data_AF-A0A9D6IXE5-F1
#
_entry.id   AF-A0A9D6IXE5-F1
#
_cell.length_a   1.000
_cell.length_b   1.000
_cell.length_c   1.000
_cell.angle_alpha   90.00
_cell.angle_beta   90.00
_cell.angle_gamma   90.00
#
_symmetry.space_group_name_H-M   'P 1'
#
loop_
_entity.id
_entity.type
_entity.pdbx_description
1 polymer ?
#
loop_
_entity_poly.entity_id
_entity_poly.type
_entity_poly.pdbx_seq_one_letter_code
_entity_poly.pdbx_strand_id
1 'polypeptide(L)'
;MKLLKSRGKSNVAVSELVELYVRLRPPDIAYVKFILESYETVGFLRTIDPHAATLAVYLVPDFADVGRAILDAVSQEIDLVLVPRPADLGDDWLVGIVAQDLDGTSEPGR
;
A
#
# COMPACT_ATOMS: atom_id res chain seq x y z
N MET A 1 -21.90 -39.31 -19.60
CA MET A 1 -21.39 -38.10 -20.29
C MET A 1 -21.28 -36.97 -19.28
N LYS A 2 -20.05 -36.42 -19.11
CA LYS A 2 -19.58 -35.16 -18.45
C LYS A 2 -20.24 -34.77 -17.11
N LEU A 3 -19.61 -34.74 -15.93
CA LEU A 3 -18.27 -34.35 -15.46
C LEU A 3 -17.81 -32.94 -15.87
N LEU A 4 -17.75 -32.03 -14.89
CA LEU A 4 -16.82 -30.91 -14.66
C LEU A 4 -17.17 -30.34 -13.25
N LYS A 5 -16.65 -30.92 -12.17
CA LYS A 5 -15.37 -30.63 -11.47
C LYS A 5 -15.34 -29.25 -10.77
N SER A 6 -15.48 -29.33 -9.44
CA SER A 6 -14.70 -28.65 -8.39
C SER A 6 -14.11 -27.27 -8.71
N ARG A 7 -14.55 -26.25 -7.96
CA ARG A 7 -13.67 -25.17 -7.54
C ARG A 7 -13.45 -25.35 -6.04
N GLY A 8 -12.22 -25.73 -5.69
CA GLY A 8 -11.82 -26.09 -4.34
C GLY A 8 -12.01 -24.94 -3.36
N LYS A 9 -12.30 -25.33 -2.12
CA LYS A 9 -12.17 -24.50 -0.92
C LYS A 9 -10.73 -23.99 -0.84
N SER A 10 -10.52 -22.71 -1.11
CA SER A 10 -9.46 -21.95 -0.46
C SER A 10 -10.15 -21.03 0.53
N ASN A 11 -10.34 -21.52 1.76
CA ASN A 11 -10.86 -20.74 2.87
C ASN A 11 -9.75 -19.87 3.47
N VAL A 12 -9.07 -19.11 2.61
CA VAL A 12 -8.21 -18.00 3.04
C VAL A 12 -9.13 -16.81 2.98
N ALA A 13 -9.69 -16.41 4.13
CA ALA A 13 -10.07 -15.03 4.28
C ALA A 13 -8.77 -14.25 4.06
N VAL A 14 -8.64 -13.62 2.89
CA VAL A 14 -7.73 -12.48 2.78
C VAL A 14 -8.27 -11.54 3.86
N SER A 15 -7.55 -11.37 4.97
CA SER A 15 -7.87 -10.28 5.88
C SER A 15 -7.87 -9.03 5.02
N GLU A 16 -9.06 -8.51 4.71
CA GLU A 16 -9.21 -7.38 3.78
C GLU A 16 -8.50 -6.20 4.42
N LEU A 17 -7.28 -5.94 3.98
CA LEU A 17 -6.49 -4.81 4.44
C LEU A 17 -7.30 -3.54 4.21
N VAL A 18 -7.21 -2.62 5.16
CA VAL A 18 -7.79 -1.29 4.96
C VAL A 18 -6.87 -0.53 4.01
N GLU A 19 -7.33 -0.34 2.78
CA GLU A 19 -6.61 0.40 1.77
C GLU A 19 -6.97 1.89 1.83
N LEU A 20 -5.95 2.74 1.90
CA LEU A 20 -6.05 4.20 1.88
C LEU A 20 -5.10 4.74 0.83
N TYR A 21 -5.43 5.90 0.26
CA TYR A 21 -4.56 6.59 -0.67
C TYR A 21 -4.20 7.95 -0.10
N VAL A 22 -2.91 8.29 -0.15
CA VAL A 22 -2.39 9.56 0.31
C VAL A 22 -1.59 10.23 -0.79
N ARG A 23 -1.58 11.56 -0.76
CA ARG A 23 -0.70 12.38 -1.58
C ARG A 23 0.11 13.30 -0.68
N LEU A 24 1.38 13.44 -1.02
CA LEU A 24 2.34 14.29 -0.33
C LEU A 24 3.34 14.91 -1.31
N ARG A 25 4.40 15.57 -0.82
CA ARG A 25 5.49 16.06 -1.69
C ARG A 25 6.51 14.94 -1.93
N PRO A 26 7.11 14.81 -3.12
CA PRO A 26 8.09 13.75 -3.40
C PRO A 26 9.23 13.59 -2.37
N PRO A 27 9.81 14.68 -1.80
CA PRO A 27 10.85 14.54 -0.76
C PRO A 27 10.39 13.86 0.53
N ASP A 28 9.08 13.88 0.82
CA ASP A 28 8.53 13.34 2.06
C ASP A 28 8.19 11.83 1.95
N ILE A 29 8.28 11.22 0.76
CA ILE A 29 7.95 9.79 0.56
C ILE A 29 8.80 8.90 1.47
N ALA A 30 10.10 9.15 1.53
CA ALA A 30 11.01 8.37 2.36
C ALA A 30 10.70 8.54 3.85
N TYR A 31 10.27 9.73 4.27
CA TYR A 31 9.89 10.01 5.65
C TYR A 31 8.66 9.20 6.06
N VAL A 32 7.58 9.27 5.27
CA VAL A 32 6.33 8.54 5.54
C VAL A 32 6.56 7.04 5.53
N LYS A 33 7.33 6.53 4.56
CA LYS A 33 7.71 5.12 4.49
C LYS A 33 8.44 4.67 5.75
N PHE A 34 9.45 5.43 6.17
CA PHE A 34 10.22 5.12 7.36
C PHE A 34 9.34 5.08 8.62
N ILE A 35 8.46 6.07 8.80
CA ILE A 35 7.55 6.10 9.96
C ILE A 35 6.63 4.88 9.95
N LEU A 36 5.90 4.64 8.86
CA LEU A 36 4.91 3.56 8.83
C LEU A 36 5.55 2.16 8.95
N GLU A 37 6.66 1.92 8.24
CA GLU A 37 7.35 0.62 8.27
C GLU A 37 8.12 0.38 9.57
N SER A 38 8.36 1.42 10.39
CA SER A 38 8.92 1.26 11.75
C SER A 38 7.90 0.66 12.74
N TYR A 39 6.60 0.75 12.45
CA TYR A 39 5.56 0.10 13.23
C TYR A 39 5.21 -1.26 12.61
N GLU A 40 5.96 -2.28 13.01
CA GLU A 40 5.69 -3.65 12.60
C GLU A 40 4.22 -4.01 12.86
N THR A 41 3.62 -4.81 11.97
CA THR A 41 2.23 -5.31 12.04
C THR A 41 1.12 -4.28 11.85
N VAL A 42 1.40 -2.98 11.83
CA VAL A 42 0.36 -1.95 11.60
C VAL A 42 -0.07 -1.92 10.13
N GLY A 43 0.90 -1.98 9.22
CA GLY A 43 0.64 -1.88 7.80
C GLY A 43 1.90 -1.75 6.97
N PHE A 44 1.71 -1.50 5.69
CA PHE A 44 2.79 -1.19 4.75
C PHE A 44 2.29 -0.19 3.71
N LEU A 45 3.20 0.33 2.90
CA LEU A 45 2.85 1.20 1.79
C LEU A 45 3.48 0.77 0.48
N ARG A 46 2.91 1.29 -0.61
CA ARG A 46 3.46 1.20 -1.96
C ARG A 46 3.34 2.53 -2.66
N THR A 47 4.38 2.89 -3.39
CA THR A 47 4.39 4.10 -4.21
C THR A 47 3.69 3.79 -5.52
N ILE A 48 2.58 4.48 -5.79
CA ILE A 48 1.86 4.39 -7.07
C ILE A 48 2.59 5.23 -8.11
N ASP A 49 2.87 6.48 -7.75
CA ASP A 49 3.56 7.43 -8.61
C ASP A 49 4.55 8.25 -7.77
N PRO A 50 5.87 8.09 -7.97
CA PRO A 50 6.89 8.85 -7.23
C PRO A 50 6.95 10.33 -7.64
N HIS A 51 6.54 10.68 -8.86
CA HIS A 51 6.53 12.06 -9.35
C HIS A 51 5.32 12.82 -8.83
N ALA A 52 4.13 12.22 -8.87
CA ALA A 52 2.93 12.77 -8.26
C ALA A 52 2.86 12.53 -6.74
N ALA A 53 3.83 11.77 -6.19
CA ALA A 53 3.95 11.40 -4.77
C ALA A 53 2.64 10.86 -4.19
N THR A 54 2.03 9.94 -4.94
CA THR A 54 0.81 9.24 -4.56
C THR A 54 1.15 7.85 -4.05
N LEU A 55 0.72 7.54 -2.84
CA LEU A 55 0.99 6.27 -2.16
C LEU A 55 -0.31 5.53 -1.85
N ALA A 56 -0.28 4.20 -1.96
CA ALA A 56 -1.26 3.32 -1.34
C ALA A 56 -0.72 2.89 0.03
N VAL A 57 -1.57 3.00 1.05
CA VAL A 57 -1.31 2.56 2.42
C VAL A 57 -2.26 1.42 2.73
N TYR A 58 -1.69 0.31 3.18
CA TYR A 58 -2.42 -0.89 3.55
C TYR A 58 -2.28 -1.12 5.05
N LEU A 59 -3.40 -1.04 5.77
CA LEU A 59 -3.42 -1.25 7.22
C LEU A 59 -4.03 -2.61 7.56
N VAL A 60 -3.44 -3.28 8.54
CA VAL A 60 -4.01 -4.49 9.13
C VAL A 60 -5.29 -4.07 9.88
N PRO A 61 -6.44 -4.75 9.67
CA PRO A 61 -7.73 -4.34 10.25
C PRO A 61 -7.70 -4.09 11.75
N ASP A 62 -7.05 -5.00 12.50
CA ASP A 62 -6.92 -4.91 13.96
C ASP A 62 -6.11 -3.69 14.44
N PHE A 63 -5.32 -3.09 13.55
CA PHE A 63 -4.47 -1.92 13.82
C PHE A 63 -4.83 -0.72 12.95
N ALA A 64 -5.97 -0.73 12.26
CA ALA A 64 -6.34 0.32 11.32
C ALA A 64 -6.45 1.69 12.00
N ASP A 65 -6.92 1.74 13.25
CA ASP A 65 -7.02 2.99 14.01
C ASP A 65 -5.64 3.52 14.43
N VAL A 66 -4.68 2.63 14.71
CA VAL A 66 -3.29 3.02 14.96
C VAL A 66 -2.66 3.58 13.69
N GLY A 67 -2.85 2.90 12.55
CA GLY A 67 -2.36 3.40 11.26
C GLY A 67 -2.95 4.75 10.87
N ARG A 68 -4.25 4.96 11.12
CA ARG A 68 -4.90 6.26 10.92
C ARG A 68 -4.34 7.34 11.85
N ALA A 69 -4.09 7.02 13.12
CA ALA A 69 -3.50 7.95 14.07
C ALA A 69 -2.05 8.33 13.68
N ILE A 70 -1.27 7.39 13.14
CA ILE A 70 0.06 7.67 12.59
C ILE A 70 -0.04 8.64 11.41
N LEU A 71 -0.93 8.38 10.44
CA LEU A 71 -1.13 9.26 9.28
C LEU A 71 -1.60 10.66 9.70
N ASP A 72 -2.50 10.73 10.69
CA ASP A 72 -2.98 12.01 11.24
C ASP A 72 -1.84 12.79 11.90
N ALA A 73 -1.02 12.15 12.74
CA ALA A 73 0.14 12.78 13.36
C ALA A 73 1.16 13.28 12.30
N VAL A 74 1.47 12.45 11.29
CA VAL A 74 2.36 12.83 10.19
C VAL A 74 1.81 14.00 9.39
N SER A 75 0.49 14.09 9.19
CA SER A 75 -0.14 15.22 8.50
C SER A 75 -0.01 16.57 9.24
N GLN A 76 0.32 16.55 10.54
CA GLN A 76 0.64 17.77 11.29
C GLN A 76 2.07 18.25 11.05
N GLU A 77 2.94 17.42 10.47
CA GLU A 77 4.36 17.72 10.25
C GLU A 77 4.69 18.02 8.78
N ILE A 78 3.96 17.40 7.85
CA ILE A 78 4.15 17.54 6.41
C ILE A 78 2.82 17.76 5.68
N ASP A 79 2.90 18.22 4.42
CA ASP A 79 1.75 18.31 3.53
C ASP A 79 1.35 16.90 3.05
N LEU A 80 0.58 16.19 3.87
CA LEU A 80 0.02 14.87 3.59
C LEU A 80 -1.51 14.96 3.62
N VAL A 81 -2.15 14.51 2.54
CA VAL A 81 -3.61 14.51 2.43
C VAL A 81 -4.13 13.15 1.98
N LEU A 82 -5.26 12.72 2.56
CA LEU A 82 -6.02 11.59 2.04
C LEU A 82 -6.65 11.97 0.71
N VAL A 83 -6.57 11.06 -0.26
CA VAL A 83 -7.16 11.21 -1.59
C VAL A 83 -8.03 10.00 -1.93
N PRO A 84 -9.01 10.12 -2.84
CA PRO A 84 -9.69 8.97 -3.40
C PRO A 84 -8.72 8.02 -4.13
N ARG A 85 -9.11 6.76 -4.31
CA ARG A 85 -8.41 5.83 -5.21
C ARG A 85 -8.24 6.48 -6.58
N PRO A 86 -7.01 6.55 -7.14
CA PRO A 86 -6.79 7.07 -8.49
C PRO A 86 -7.60 6.27 -9.51
N ALA A 87 -8.34 6.96 -10.39
CA ALA A 87 -9.29 6.33 -11.30
C ALA A 87 -8.62 5.52 -12.43
N ASP A 88 -7.37 5.84 -12.73
CA ASP A 88 -6.50 5.20 -13.71
C ASP A 88 -5.70 4.01 -13.13
N LEU A 89 -5.82 3.74 -11.83
CA LEU A 89 -5.14 2.64 -11.16
C LEU A 89 -5.86 1.31 -11.41
N GLY A 90 -5.35 0.55 -12.38
CA GLY A 90 -5.84 -0.80 -12.71
C GLY A 90 -5.77 -1.76 -11.52
N ASP A 91 -6.67 -2.75 -11.48
CA ASP A 91 -6.83 -3.66 -10.34
C ASP A 91 -5.58 -4.50 -10.01
N ASP A 92 -4.74 -4.79 -11.01
CA ASP A 92 -3.55 -5.63 -10.86
C ASP A 92 -2.26 -4.82 -10.60
N TRP A 93 -2.35 -3.50 -10.37
CA TRP A 93 -1.17 -2.63 -10.25
C TRP A 93 -0.17 -3.11 -9.19
N LEU A 94 -0.67 -3.61 -8.06
CA LEU A 94 0.15 -4.11 -6.95
C LEU A 94 0.94 -5.36 -7.34
N VAL A 95 0.33 -6.24 -8.15
CA VAL A 95 1.00 -7.43 -8.69
C VAL A 95 2.17 -7.02 -9.58
N GLY A 96 1.97 -5.97 -10.39
CA GLY A 96 3.02 -5.39 -11.23
C GLY A 96 4.23 -4.89 -10.44
N ILE A 97 4.01 -4.26 -9.28
CA ILE A 97 5.09 -3.77 -8.42
C ILE A 97 5.81 -4.94 -7.73
N VAL A 98 5.06 -5.91 -7.18
CA VAL A 98 5.68 -7.07 -6.51
C VAL A 98 6.53 -7.87 -7.50
N ALA A 99 6.11 -8.00 -8.76
CA ALA A 99 6.92 -8.63 -9.79
C ALA A 99 8.25 -7.88 -10.02
N GLN A 100 8.23 -6.54 -10.05
CA GLN A 100 9.44 -5.72 -10.20
C GLN A 100 10.41 -5.87 -9.02
N ASP A 101 9.90 -5.97 -7.78
CA ASP A 101 10.72 -6.19 -6.58
C ASP A 101 11.39 -7.59 -6.60
N LEU A 102 10.70 -8.60 -7.15
CA LEU A 102 11.20 -9.98 -7.24
C LEU A 102 12.18 -10.19 -8.41
N ASP A 103 12.04 -9.42 -9.48
CA ASP A 103 12.94 -9.45 -10.65
C ASP A 103 14.29 -8.75 -10.40
N GLY A 104 14.55 -8.30 -9.16
CA GLY A 104 15.88 -7.88 -8.70
C GLY A 104 16.40 -6.59 -9.33
N THR A 105 15.56 -5.78 -9.97
CA THR A 105 15.98 -4.53 -10.64
C THR A 105 16.01 -3.31 -9.72
N SER A 106 16.05 -3.52 -8.41
CA SER A 106 16.38 -2.46 -7.45
C SER A 106 17.90 -2.34 -7.34
N GLU A 107 18.57 -1.79 -8.36
CA GLU A 107 19.84 -1.13 -8.07
C GLU A 107 19.52 0.11 -7.23
N PRO A 108 20.05 0.25 -6.00
CA PRO A 108 19.98 1.53 -5.32
C PRO A 108 20.79 2.51 -6.15
N GLY A 109 20.12 3.50 -6.73
CA GLY A 109 20.77 4.65 -7.34
C GLY A 109 21.48 5.46 -6.27
N ARG A 110 22.70 5.04 -5.91
CA ARG A 110 23.88 5.85 -5.56
C ARG A 110 25.10 4.99 -5.29
#